data_AF-A0AAQ3EWS1-F1
#
_entry.id   AF-A0AAQ3EWS1-F1
#
_cell.length_a   1.000
_cell.length_b   1.000
_cell.length_c   1.000
_cell.angle_alpha   90.00
_cell.angle_beta   90.00
_cell.angle_gamma   90.00
#
_symmetry.space_group_name_H-M   'P 1'
#
loop_
_entity.id
_entity.type
_entity.pdbx_description
1 polymer ?
#
loop_
_entity_poly.entity_id
_entity_poly.type
_entity_poly.pdbx_seq_one_letter_code
_entity_poly.pdbx_strand_id
1 'polypeptide(L)'
;MLKDEKRKTGDCGEFLVLYDLTKKGFELFAPMNNGSLIDIVAIKNDKSFKIQVKASNKILNDKLVFDIRRSNNVYSENSFDILALVDTVNNKVAYLKWEEMYSRSTIKMRTSDYNRNFHSPHTTVHYFDDHLEFPFRVNEPDILVAH
;
A
#
# COMPACT_ATOMS: atom_id res chain seq x y z
N MET A 1 -20.06 -5.92 -16.54
CA MET A 1 -20.50 -5.56 -15.18
C MET A 1 -19.39 -5.78 -14.15
N LEU A 2 -19.06 -7.00 -13.71
CA LEU A 2 -18.05 -7.23 -12.65
C LEU A 2 -16.62 -6.73 -12.96
N LYS A 3 -16.22 -6.70 -14.23
CA LYS A 3 -14.88 -6.25 -14.65
C LYS A 3 -14.76 -4.72 -14.62
N ASP A 4 -15.83 -4.01 -14.98
CA ASP A 4 -15.86 -2.56 -15.03
C ASP A 4 -15.89 -1.96 -13.61
N GLU A 5 -16.61 -2.61 -12.69
CA GLU A 5 -16.63 -2.22 -11.27
C GLU A 5 -15.26 -2.39 -10.62
N LYS A 6 -14.59 -3.53 -10.82
CA LYS A 6 -13.23 -3.75 -10.31
C LYS A 6 -12.23 -2.72 -10.85
N ARG A 7 -12.37 -2.35 -12.13
CA ARG A 7 -11.54 -1.30 -12.75
C ARG A 7 -11.80 0.04 -12.08
N LYS A 8 -13.07 0.44 -11.91
CA LYS A 8 -13.44 1.67 -11.20
C LYS A 8 -12.90 1.70 -9.76
N THR A 9 -12.92 0.58 -9.04
CA THR A 9 -12.33 0.50 -7.69
C THR A 9 -10.82 0.72 -7.72
N GLY A 10 -10.12 0.18 -8.73
CA GLY A 10 -8.71 0.44 -8.98
C GLY A 10 -8.45 1.93 -9.23
N ASP A 11 -9.16 2.51 -10.20
CA ASP A 11 -9.03 3.93 -10.57
C ASP A 11 -9.29 4.85 -9.36
N CYS A 12 -10.37 4.60 -8.59
CA CYS A 12 -10.65 5.34 -7.35
C CYS A 12 -9.54 5.19 -6.31
N GLY A 13 -8.95 4.00 -6.20
CA GLY A 13 -7.81 3.73 -5.33
C GLY A 13 -6.62 4.60 -5.68
N GLU A 14 -6.24 4.63 -6.95
CA GLU A 14 -5.14 5.45 -7.46
C GLU A 14 -5.38 6.95 -7.17
N PHE A 15 -6.58 7.46 -7.40
CA PHE A 15 -6.92 8.85 -7.08
C PHE A 15 -6.82 9.17 -5.58
N LEU A 16 -7.21 8.26 -4.70
CA LEU A 16 -7.08 8.45 -3.25
C LEU A 16 -5.62 8.49 -2.81
N VAL A 17 -4.76 7.65 -3.39
CA VAL A 17 -3.32 7.65 -3.12
C VAL A 17 -2.68 8.95 -3.62
N LEU A 18 -3.02 9.38 -4.84
CA LEU A 18 -2.54 10.66 -5.38
C LEU A 18 -2.93 11.82 -4.45
N TYR A 19 -4.18 11.86 -4.00
CA TYR A 19 -4.68 12.89 -3.09
C TYR A 19 -3.92 12.91 -1.75
N ASP A 20 -3.73 11.74 -1.13
CA ASP A 20 -3.04 11.60 0.15
C ASP A 20 -1.55 11.98 0.04
N LEU A 21 -0.84 11.51 -0.98
CA LEU A 21 0.56 11.86 -1.20
C LEU A 21 0.75 13.34 -1.56
N THR A 22 -0.18 13.93 -2.31
CA THR A 22 -0.17 15.38 -2.59
C THR A 22 -0.24 16.19 -1.30
N LYS A 23 -1.14 15.81 -0.38
CA LYS A 23 -1.24 16.44 0.95
C LYS A 23 0.03 16.28 1.78
N LYS A 24 0.73 15.16 1.61
CA LYS A 24 2.03 14.88 2.25
C LYS A 24 3.21 15.56 1.55
N GLY A 25 2.97 16.36 0.51
CA GLY A 25 3.98 17.18 -0.16
C GLY A 25 4.93 16.40 -1.08
N PHE A 26 4.43 15.34 -1.72
CA PHE A 26 5.15 14.64 -2.77
C PHE A 26 4.83 15.25 -4.14
N GLU A 27 5.81 15.27 -5.03
CA GLU A 27 5.60 15.43 -6.47
C GLU A 27 5.23 14.05 -7.06
N LEU A 28 4.25 14.01 -7.97
CA LEU A 28 3.62 12.75 -8.39
C LEU A 28 3.60 12.60 -9.91
N PHE A 29 3.89 11.40 -10.37
CA PHE A 29 3.81 10.99 -11.76
C PHE A 29 3.04 9.67 -11.87
N ALA A 30 2.24 9.51 -12.91
CA ALA A 30 1.54 8.26 -13.20
C ALA A 30 1.89 7.82 -14.64
N PRO A 31 2.16 6.53 -14.89
CA PRO A 31 2.39 6.05 -16.25
C PRO A 31 1.16 6.25 -17.13
N MET A 32 1.37 6.65 -18.38
CA MET A 32 0.27 6.76 -19.36
C MET A 32 -0.25 5.39 -19.83
N ASN A 33 0.43 4.29 -19.49
CA ASN A 33 0.05 2.95 -19.90
C ASN A 33 -0.53 2.14 -18.72
N ASN A 34 -1.51 1.28 -19.02
CA ASN A 34 -2.15 0.40 -18.03
C ASN A 34 -1.39 -0.94 -17.84
N GLY A 35 -0.22 -1.07 -18.47
CA GLY A 35 0.59 -2.29 -18.48
C GLY A 35 1.61 -2.35 -17.35
N SER A 36 1.95 -1.20 -16.78
CA SER A 36 2.96 -1.04 -15.73
C SER A 36 2.69 -1.89 -14.48
N LEU A 37 3.76 -2.24 -13.76
CA LEU A 37 3.72 -2.79 -12.39
C LEU A 37 3.78 -1.69 -11.32
N ILE A 38 3.81 -0.44 -11.78
CA ILE A 38 3.93 0.78 -11.00
C ILE A 38 2.74 1.62 -11.42
N ASP A 39 1.92 2.03 -10.48
CA ASP A 39 0.76 2.88 -10.76
C ASP A 39 1.14 4.35 -10.55
N ILE A 40 2.02 4.63 -9.58
CA ILE A 40 2.45 5.99 -9.21
C ILE A 40 3.96 6.01 -8.96
N VAL A 41 4.63 7.07 -9.38
CA VAL A 41 5.97 7.44 -8.92
C VAL A 41 5.84 8.70 -8.07
N ALA A 42 6.35 8.67 -6.85
CA ALA A 42 6.35 9.80 -5.93
C ALA A 42 7.77 10.29 -5.68
N ILE A 43 8.00 11.60 -5.70
CA ILE A 43 9.30 12.23 -5.46
C ILE A 43 9.19 13.19 -4.26
N LYS A 44 10.12 13.09 -3.33
CA LYS A 44 10.26 14.03 -2.20
C LYS A 44 11.71 14.07 -1.72
N ASN A 45 12.26 15.27 -1.58
CA ASN A 45 13.67 15.52 -1.17
C ASN A 45 14.66 14.65 -1.98
N ASP A 46 14.58 14.74 -3.30
CA ASP A 46 15.44 14.03 -4.27
C ASP A 46 15.38 12.49 -4.22
N LYS A 47 14.47 11.91 -3.43
CA LYS A 47 14.20 10.47 -3.43
C LYS A 47 12.94 10.16 -4.23
N SER A 48 13.03 9.17 -5.11
CA SER A 48 11.92 8.65 -5.90
C SER A 48 11.44 7.30 -5.35
N PHE A 49 10.13 7.09 -5.33
CA PHE A 49 9.49 5.85 -4.88
C PHE A 49 8.53 5.34 -5.95
N LYS A 50 8.72 4.12 -6.41
CA LYS A 50 7.80 3.36 -7.25
C LYS A 50 6.70 2.77 -6.38
N ILE A 51 5.45 3.09 -6.67
CA ILE A 51 4.30 2.70 -5.86
C ILE A 51 3.35 1.85 -6.70
N GLN A 52 2.97 0.69 -6.17
CA GLN A 52 1.82 -0.08 -6.65
C GLN A 52 0.64 0.17 -5.72
N VAL A 53 -0.55 0.31 -6.28
CA VAL A 53 -1.81 0.52 -5.58
C VAL A 53 -2.65 -0.77 -5.61
N LYS A 54 -3.27 -1.10 -4.48
CA LYS A 54 -4.33 -2.11 -4.37
C LYS A 54 -5.47 -1.58 -3.53
N ALA A 55 -6.64 -1.47 -4.14
CA ALA A 55 -7.85 -1.00 -3.48
C ALA A 55 -8.77 -2.19 -3.11
N SER A 56 -9.45 -2.06 -1.97
CA SER A 56 -10.43 -3.04 -1.52
C SER A 56 -11.55 -2.39 -0.72
N ASN A 57 -12.71 -3.04 -0.76
CA ASN A 57 -13.82 -2.88 0.17
C ASN A 57 -14.22 -4.24 0.80
N LYS A 58 -13.42 -5.29 0.56
CA LYS A 58 -13.76 -6.66 0.92
C LYS A 58 -13.36 -6.94 2.36
N ILE A 59 -14.36 -7.23 3.19
CA ILE A 59 -14.17 -7.67 4.58
C ILE A 59 -14.34 -9.19 4.67
N LEU A 60 -13.42 -9.86 5.36
CA LEU A 60 -13.51 -11.28 5.72
C LEU A 60 -13.04 -11.48 7.16
N ASN A 61 -13.90 -12.00 8.02
CA ASN A 61 -13.60 -12.22 9.45
C ASN A 61 -13.02 -10.96 10.11
N ASP A 62 -13.70 -9.83 9.90
CA ASP A 62 -13.34 -8.49 10.43
C ASP A 62 -11.95 -8.00 9.99
N LYS A 63 -11.51 -8.42 8.81
CA LYS A 63 -10.26 -7.98 8.20
C LYS A 63 -10.54 -7.50 6.79
N LEU A 64 -10.01 -6.33 6.44
CA LEU A 64 -9.91 -5.85 5.08
C LEU A 64 -8.91 -6.71 4.32
N VAL A 65 -9.33 -7.23 3.17
CA VAL A 65 -8.57 -8.21 2.38
C VAL A 65 -8.12 -7.61 1.06
N PHE A 66 -6.82 -7.71 0.78
CA PHE A 66 -6.20 -7.25 -0.46
C PHE A 66 -5.56 -8.42 -1.20
N ASP A 67 -5.92 -8.61 -2.46
CA ASP A 67 -5.26 -9.55 -3.35
C ASP A 67 -4.06 -8.85 -4.00
N ILE A 68 -2.85 -9.33 -3.71
CA ILE A 68 -1.60 -8.67 -4.11
C ILE A 68 -0.87 -9.39 -5.25
N ARG A 69 -1.47 -10.43 -5.87
CA ARG A 69 -0.89 -11.07 -7.05
C ARG A 69 -1.45 -10.48 -8.34
N ARG A 70 -0.57 -10.27 -9.33
CA ARG A 70 -0.97 -9.97 -10.70
C ARG A 70 -0.84 -11.24 -11.56
N SER A 71 -1.88 -12.06 -11.62
CA SER A 71 -1.87 -13.30 -12.42
C SER A 71 -0.62 -14.18 -12.14
N ASN A 72 -0.03 -14.82 -13.15
CA ASN A 72 1.17 -15.67 -13.02
C ASN A 72 2.46 -14.87 -12.72
N ASN A 73 2.40 -13.54 -12.61
CA ASN A 73 3.57 -12.72 -12.32
C ASN A 73 3.79 -12.62 -10.81
N VAL A 74 4.96 -13.07 -10.38
CA VAL A 74 5.46 -12.92 -9.02
C VAL A 74 6.14 -11.56 -8.95
N TYR A 75 5.62 -10.66 -8.11
CA TYR A 75 6.33 -9.44 -7.80
C TYR A 75 7.67 -9.79 -7.14
N SER A 76 8.70 -8.98 -7.42
CA SER A 76 10.00 -9.02 -6.76
C SER A 76 10.27 -7.68 -6.08
N GLU A 77 11.29 -7.63 -5.22
CA GLU A 77 11.74 -6.40 -4.54
C GLU A 77 12.04 -5.24 -5.51
N ASN A 78 12.35 -5.55 -6.76
CA ASN A 78 12.65 -4.56 -7.79
C ASN A 78 11.39 -4.06 -8.53
N SER A 79 10.23 -4.68 -8.32
CA SER A 79 8.99 -4.34 -9.04
C SER A 79 8.45 -2.97 -8.65
N PHE A 80 8.44 -2.69 -7.36
CA PHE A 80 8.01 -1.42 -6.76
C PHE A 80 8.59 -1.33 -5.35
N ASP A 81 8.71 -0.12 -4.81
CA ASP A 81 9.32 0.13 -3.51
C ASP A 81 8.26 0.09 -2.39
N ILE A 82 7.06 0.58 -2.69
CA ILE A 82 5.94 0.70 -1.75
C ILE A 82 4.65 0.10 -2.32
N LEU A 83 3.92 -0.65 -1.51
CA LEU A 83 2.53 -1.03 -1.79
C LEU A 83 1.58 -0.10 -1.02
N ALA A 84 0.79 0.67 -1.75
CA ALA A 84 -0.31 1.44 -1.20
C ALA A 84 -1.59 0.58 -1.18
N LEU A 85 -2.13 0.35 0.02
CA LEU A 85 -3.38 -0.36 0.25
C LEU A 85 -4.48 0.68 0.51
N VAL A 86 -5.59 0.60 -0.20
CA VAL A 86 -6.68 1.58 -0.09
C VAL A 86 -7.93 0.94 0.46
N ASP A 87 -8.38 1.41 1.62
CA ASP A 87 -9.72 1.18 2.13
C ASP A 87 -10.68 2.16 1.44
N THR A 88 -11.42 1.65 0.46
CA THR A 88 -12.34 2.47 -0.35
C THR A 88 -13.64 2.81 0.36
N VAL A 89 -13.95 2.18 1.50
CA VAL A 89 -15.14 2.50 2.30
C VAL A 89 -14.83 3.69 3.22
N ASN A 90 -13.66 3.66 3.86
CA ASN A 90 -13.26 4.68 4.83
C ASN A 90 -12.34 5.77 4.24
N ASN A 91 -12.00 5.69 2.96
CA ASN A 91 -11.10 6.62 2.25
C ASN A 91 -9.72 6.76 2.94
N LYS A 92 -9.17 5.65 3.42
CA LYS A 92 -7.85 5.60 4.06
C LYS A 92 -6.83 4.91 3.17
N VAL A 93 -5.57 5.35 3.26
CA VAL A 93 -4.44 4.78 2.54
C VAL A 93 -3.39 4.30 3.54
N ALA A 94 -3.01 3.04 3.43
CA ALA A 94 -1.91 2.44 4.17
C ALA A 94 -0.73 2.15 3.24
N TYR A 95 0.50 2.26 3.75
CA TYR A 95 1.73 2.11 2.98
C TYR A 95 2.60 1.00 3.59
N LEU A 96 2.93 0.00 2.79
CA LEU A 96 3.82 -1.10 3.18
C LEU A 96 5.08 -1.10 2.34
N LYS A 97 6.24 -1.32 2.98
CA LYS A 97 7.49 -1.63 2.28
C LYS A 97 7.48 -3.07 1.80
N TRP A 98 8.40 -3.37 0.88
CA TRP A 98 8.58 -4.72 0.35
C TRP A 98 8.78 -5.77 1.45
N GLU A 99 9.62 -5.47 2.44
CA GLU A 99 9.95 -6.37 3.56
C GLU A 99 8.71 -6.87 4.33
N GLU A 100 7.65 -6.07 4.37
CA GLU A 100 6.42 -6.36 5.14
C GLU A 100 5.46 -7.32 4.42
N MET A 101 5.71 -7.60 3.14
CA MET A 101 4.82 -8.39 2.29
C MET A 101 5.35 -9.78 1.93
N TYR A 102 6.64 -10.06 2.22
CA TYR A 102 7.40 -11.16 1.61
C TYR A 102 6.58 -12.46 1.41
N SER A 103 6.57 -12.96 0.17
CA SER A 103 5.91 -14.20 -0.28
C SER A 103 4.38 -14.29 -0.17
N ARG A 104 3.70 -13.24 0.30
CA ARG A 104 2.23 -13.27 0.47
C ARG A 104 1.51 -13.12 -0.87
N SER A 105 0.39 -13.82 -1.02
CA SER A 105 -0.55 -13.63 -2.14
C SER A 105 -1.69 -12.67 -1.80
N THR A 106 -1.93 -12.50 -0.49
CA THR A 106 -3.05 -11.78 0.08
C THR A 106 -2.57 -11.10 1.35
N ILE A 107 -2.98 -9.85 1.55
CA ILE A 107 -2.79 -9.11 2.79
C ILE A 107 -4.15 -8.99 3.49
N LYS A 108 -4.17 -9.20 4.81
CA LYS A 108 -5.36 -9.11 5.64
C LYS A 108 -5.06 -8.21 6.83
N MET A 109 -5.76 -7.09 6.96
CA MET A 109 -5.52 -6.10 8.01
C MET A 109 -6.82 -5.79 8.75
N ARG A 110 -6.73 -5.55 10.06
CA ARG A 110 -7.87 -5.07 10.85
C ARG A 110 -7.98 -3.55 10.73
N THR A 111 -9.19 -3.02 10.67
CA THR A 111 -9.42 -1.56 10.78
C THR A 111 -9.52 -1.15 12.25
N SER A 112 -9.27 0.13 12.56
CA SER A 112 -9.28 0.71 13.91
C SER A 112 -10.57 0.51 14.71
N ASP A 113 -11.70 0.34 14.03
CA ASP A 113 -13.02 0.21 14.67
C ASP A 113 -13.19 -1.15 15.37
N TYR A 114 -12.22 -2.05 15.21
CA TYR A 114 -12.19 -3.34 15.89
C TYR A 114 -11.60 -3.23 17.29
N ASN A 115 -12.28 -3.81 18.28
CA ASN A 115 -11.88 -3.81 19.69
C ASN A 115 -10.47 -4.40 19.87
N ARG A 116 -9.50 -3.54 20.19
CA ARG A 116 -8.09 -3.89 20.44
C ARG A 116 -7.86 -4.67 21.75
N ASN A 117 -8.91 -5.11 22.44
CA ASN A 117 -8.79 -5.84 23.71
C ASN A 117 -9.03 -7.36 23.57
N PHE A 118 -9.33 -7.87 22.37
CA PHE A 118 -9.48 -9.30 22.09
C PHE A 118 -8.22 -9.85 21.40
N HIS A 119 -7.14 -10.03 22.16
CA HIS A 119 -5.90 -10.62 21.64
C HIS A 119 -5.62 -11.97 22.25
N SER A 120 -5.49 -12.99 21.39
CA SER A 120 -4.74 -14.19 21.72
C SER A 120 -3.25 -13.83 21.69
N PRO A 121 -2.45 -14.17 22.72
CA PRO A 121 -1.04 -13.82 22.82
C PRO A 121 -0.14 -14.44 21.73
N HIS A 122 -0.70 -15.26 20.83
CA HIS A 122 0.03 -16.01 19.81
C HIS A 122 -0.16 -15.51 18.37
N THR A 123 -0.86 -14.38 18.16
CA THR A 123 -1.08 -13.83 16.80
C THR A 123 -0.64 -12.38 16.71
N THR A 124 0.39 -12.11 15.91
CA THR A 124 0.73 -10.74 15.47
C THR A 124 -0.45 -10.19 14.67
N VAL A 125 -1.10 -9.16 15.19
CA VAL A 125 -2.21 -8.49 14.51
C VAL A 125 -1.65 -7.34 13.67
N HIS A 126 -1.96 -7.33 12.37
CA HIS A 126 -1.63 -6.22 11.48
C HIS A 126 -2.84 -5.28 11.40
N TYR A 127 -2.72 -4.06 11.94
CA TYR A 127 -3.76 -3.04 11.84
C TYR A 127 -3.48 -2.11 10.66
N PHE A 128 -4.52 -1.80 9.89
CA PHE A 128 -4.43 -0.90 8.74
C PHE A 128 -3.91 0.49 9.13
N ASP A 129 -4.48 1.02 10.22
CA ASP A 129 -4.21 2.36 10.72
C ASP A 129 -2.77 2.57 11.24
N ASP A 130 -2.04 1.49 11.51
CA ASP A 130 -0.63 1.58 11.94
C ASP A 130 0.31 1.93 10.75
N HIS A 131 -0.21 1.92 9.52
CA HIS A 131 0.55 2.15 8.29
C HIS A 131 0.07 3.37 7.49
N LEU A 132 -0.65 4.32 8.10
CA LEU A 132 -1.17 5.51 7.39
C LEU A 132 -0.08 6.50 6.98
N GLU A 133 1.07 6.46 7.67
CA GLU A 133 2.21 7.29 7.34
C GLU A 133 3.03 6.70 6.21
N PHE A 134 3.42 7.54 5.25
CA PHE A 134 4.32 7.10 4.19
C PHE A 134 5.69 6.80 4.81
N PRO A 135 6.31 5.63 4.56
CA PRO A 135 7.49 5.16 5.29
C PRO A 135 8.78 5.82 4.77
N PHE A 136 8.80 7.15 4.78
CA PHE A 136 9.91 8.01 4.41
C PHE A 136 10.34 8.83 5.63
N ARG A 137 11.63 8.78 5.96
CA ARG A 137 12.24 9.62 6.98
C ARG A 137 13.21 10.58 6.31
N VAL A 138 13.06 11.87 6.62
CA VAL A 138 14.04 12.89 6.24
C VAL A 138 15.22 12.75 7.22
N ASN A 139 16.42 12.47 6.70
CA ASN A 139 17.67 12.34 7.46
C ASN A 139 17.74 11.15 8.42
N GLU A 140 17.82 9.92 7.92
CA GLU A 140 18.69 8.94 8.61
C GLU A 140 20.11 9.23 8.10
N PRO A 141 21.06 9.64 8.95
CA PRO A 141 22.45 9.73 8.52
C PRO A 141 22.83 8.36 7.99
N ASP A 142 23.46 8.32 6.82
CA ASP A 142 24.17 7.12 6.37
C ASP A 142 25.07 6.73 7.54
N ILE A 143 24.72 5.66 8.24
CA ILE A 143 25.64 5.03 9.16
C ILE A 143 26.68 4.43 8.21
N LEU A 144 27.70 5.22 7.92
CA LEU A 144 28.95 4.77 7.36
C LEU A 144 29.48 3.74 8.37
N VAL A 145 29.11 2.48 8.17
CA VAL A 145 29.81 1.36 8.76
C VAL A 145 31.16 1.35 8.07
N ALA A 146 32.12 2.06 8.66
CA ALA A 146 33.51 1.90 8.34
C ALA A 146 33.88 0.44 8.65
N HIS A 147 34.15 -0.33 7.60
CA HIS A 147 34.88 -1.59 7.67
C HIS A 147 36.29 -1.35 7.18
#